data_AF-A0A9E2EX66-F1
#
_entry.id   AF-A0A9E2EX66-F1
#
_cell.length_a   1.000
_cell.length_b   1.000
_cell.length_c   1.000
_cell.angle_alpha   90.00
_cell.angle_beta   90.00
_cell.angle_gamma   90.00
#
_symmetry.space_group_name_H-M   'P 1'
#
loop_
_entity.id
_entity.type
_entity.pdbx_description
1 polymer ?
#
loop_
_entity_poly.entity_id
_entity_poly.type
_entity_poly.pdbx_seq_one_letter_code
_entity_poly.pdbx_strand_id
1 'polypeptide(L)' 'MTQQPASLVDKCLIATPAIKDPIFASSLVYMCEHNENGSMGLVVNHETSQVLDDIFQQLDIS' A
#
# COMPACT_ATOMS: atom_id res chain seq x y z
N MET A 1 6.45 3.71 -31.54
CA MET A 1 6.05 4.56 -30.40
C MET A 1 5.53 3.63 -29.32
N THR A 2 6.42 3.05 -28.52
CA THR A 2 6.03 2.16 -27.42
C THR A 2 5.41 3.03 -26.33
N GLN A 3 4.09 2.88 -26.11
CA GLN A 3 3.47 3.51 -24.95
C GLN A 3 4.07 2.88 -23.71
N GLN A 4 4.89 3.65 -23.00
CA GLN A 4 5.31 3.30 -21.66
C GLN A 4 4.04 3.17 -20.82
N PRO A 5 3.82 2.04 -20.10
CA PRO A 5 2.63 1.88 -19.29
C PRO A 5 2.51 3.09 -18.36
N ALA A 6 1.33 3.72 -18.35
CA ALA A 6 1.11 4.93 -17.57
C ALA A 6 1.41 4.61 -16.10
N SER A 7 2.36 5.32 -15.51
CA SER A 7 2.75 5.09 -14.12
C SER A 7 1.55 5.21 -13.19
N LEU A 8 1.57 4.38 -12.14
CA LEU A 8 0.55 4.36 -11.10
C LEU A 8 0.97 5.13 -9.85
N VAL A 9 2.17 5.70 -9.81
CA VAL A 9 2.63 6.57 -8.70
C VAL A 9 1.61 7.69 -8.45
N ASP A 10 1.38 7.99 -7.16
CA ASP A 10 0.40 8.97 -6.65
C ASP A 10 -1.06 8.66 -6.95
N LYS A 11 -1.36 7.42 -7.34
CA LYS A 11 -2.75 6.93 -7.50
C LYS A 11 -3.12 6.00 -6.36
N CYS A 12 -4.43 5.95 -6.12
CA CYS A 12 -5.01 4.94 -5.25
C CYS A 12 -5.55 3.77 -6.06
N LEU A 13 -5.22 2.55 -5.66
CA LEU A 13 -5.86 1.33 -6.12
C LEU A 13 -6.99 0.97 -5.17
N ILE A 14 -8.18 0.75 -5.73
CA ILE A 14 -9.38 0.40 -4.96
C ILE A 14 -9.65 -1.08 -5.20
N ALA A 15 -9.64 -1.88 -4.13
CA ALA A 15 -9.99 -3.28 -4.23
C ALA A 15 -11.45 -3.45 -4.68
N THR A 16 -11.68 -4.28 -5.69
CA THR A 16 -13.03 -4.61 -6.13
C THR A 16 -13.61 -5.74 -5.26
N PRO A 17 -14.95 -5.89 -5.18
CA PRO A 17 -15.58 -6.98 -4.42
C PRO A 17 -15.20 -8.40 -4.87
N ALA A 18 -14.62 -8.55 -6.06
CA ALA A 18 -14.14 -9.84 -6.56
C ALA A 18 -12.83 -10.29 -5.88
N ILE A 19 -12.07 -9.37 -5.28
CA ILE A 19 -10.85 -9.67 -4.53
C ILE A 19 -11.26 -10.27 -3.19
N LYS A 20 -11.02 -11.56 -3.03
CA LYS A 20 -11.34 -12.33 -1.81
C LYS A 20 -10.13 -12.58 -0.92
N ASP A 21 -8.94 -12.17 -1.36
CA ASP A 21 -7.73 -12.27 -0.55
C ASP A 21 -7.89 -11.41 0.71
N PRO A 22 -7.80 -11.97 1.92
CA PRO A 22 -8.02 -11.22 3.16
C PRO A 22 -7.03 -10.06 3.35
N ILE A 23 -5.85 -10.10 2.72
CA ILE A 23 -4.87 -9.01 2.79
C ILE A 23 -5.37 -7.77 2.03
N PHE A 24 -6.02 -7.97 0.87
CA PHE A 24 -6.41 -6.89 -0.04
C PHE A 24 -7.92 -6.66 -0.15
N ALA A 25 -8.74 -7.53 0.42
CA ALA A 25 -10.19 -7.39 0.39
C ALA A 25 -10.61 -6.05 1.01
N SER A 26 -11.37 -5.26 0.26
CA SER A 26 -11.80 -3.90 0.67
C SER A 26 -10.66 -2.93 0.99
N SER A 27 -9.45 -3.17 0.47
CA SER A 27 -8.31 -2.29 0.70
C SER A 27 -8.31 -1.07 -0.25
N LEU A 28 -7.81 0.05 0.28
CA LEU A 28 -7.40 1.24 -0.45
C LEU A 28 -5.87 1.30 -0.39
N VAL A 29 -5.21 1.11 -1.53
CA VAL A 29 -3.75 1.09 -1.60
C VAL A 29 -3.26 2.37 -2.27
N TYR A 30 -2.45 3.17 -1.56
CA TYR A 30 -1.75 4.31 -2.15
C TYR A 30 -0.44 3.84 -2.80
N MET A 31 -0.18 4.23 -4.06
CA MET A 31 1.01 3.79 -4.79
C MET A 31 2.16 4.78 -4.63
N CYS A 32 3.24 4.33 -3.97
CA CYS A 32 4.44 5.13 -3.73
C CYS A 32 5.46 4.97 -4.87
N GLU A 33 5.59 3.76 -5.41
CA GLU A 33 6.55 3.45 -6.48
C GLU A 33 5.92 2.51 -7.51
N HIS A 34 6.13 2.79 -8.79
CA HIS A 34 5.73 1.92 -9.89
C HIS A 34 6.72 2.08 -11.05
N ASN A 35 7.53 1.05 -11.29
CA ASN A 35 8.54 1.01 -12.35
C ASN A 35 8.74 -0.42 -12.87
N GLU A 36 9.70 -0.61 -13.76
CA GLU A 36 10.00 -1.91 -14.38
C GLU A 36 10.48 -2.98 -13.38
N ASN A 37 11.01 -2.56 -12.23
CA ASN A 37 11.48 -3.46 -11.18
C ASN A 37 10.35 -3.93 -10.25
N GLY A 38 9.17 -3.29 -10.32
CA GLY A 38 8.02 -3.64 -9.51
C GLY A 38 7.22 -2.44 -9.03
N SER A 39 6.45 -2.65 -7.97
CA SER A 39 5.58 -1.62 -7.39
C SER A 39 5.51 -1.74 -5.88
N MET A 40 5.47 -0.59 -5.22
CA MET A 40 5.34 -0.49 -3.77
C MET A 40 4.16 0.44 -3.45
N GLY A 41 3.26 -0.03 -2.60
CA GLY A 41 2.14 0.76 -2.12
C GLY A 41 1.82 0.45 -0.66
N LEU A 42 1.05 1.36 -0.05
CA LEU A 42 0.64 1.28 1.35
C LEU A 42 -0.88 1.11 1.42
N VAL A 43 -1.36 0.14 2.19
CA VAL A 43 -2.77 0.04 2.55
C VAL A 43 -3.08 1.12 3.59
N VAL A 44 -3.94 2.08 3.25
CA VAL A 44 -4.19 3.26 4.10
C VAL A 44 -5.47 3.15 4.94
N ASN A 45 -6.29 2.13 4.71
CA ASN A 45 -7.59 1.96 5.36
C ASN A 45 -7.69 0.69 6.23
N HIS A 46 -6.56 0.05 6.54
CA HIS A 46 -6.50 -1.06 7.49
C HIS A 46 -5.82 -0.56 8.76
N GLU A 47 -6.59 -0.45 9.83
CA GLU A 47 -6.07 -0.08 11.13
C GLU A 47 -5.22 -1.23 11.69
N THR A 48 -4.04 -0.90 12.22
CA THR A 48 -3.21 -1.84 12.97
C THR A 48 -3.67 -1.89 14.42
N SER A 49 -3.55 -3.05 15.06
CA SER A 49 -3.79 -3.19 16.49
C SER A 49 -2.65 -2.66 17.36
N GLN A 50 -1.51 -2.31 16.75
CA GLN A 50 -0.33 -1.81 17.46
C GLN A 50 -0.39 -0.29 17.61
N VAL A 51 -0.05 0.21 18.80
CA VAL A 51 0.11 1.63 19.05
C VAL A 51 1.50 2.06 18.55
N LEU A 52 1.60 3.23 17.92
CA LEU A 52 2.88 3.75 17.43
C LEU A 52 3.93 3.85 18.55
N ASP A 53 3.51 4.20 19.77
CA ASP A 53 4.37 4.26 20.94
C ASP A 53 5.05 2.91 21.22
N ASP A 54 4.31 1.79 21.13
CA ASP A 54 4.86 0.44 21.34
C ASP A 54 5.91 0.10 20.26
N ILE A 55 5.70 0.58 19.03
CA ILE A 55 6.63 0.39 17.92
C ILE A 55 7.90 1.24 18.12
N PHE A 56 7.75 2.50 18.53
CA PHE A 56 8.89 3.38 18.80
C PHE A 56 9.76 2.86 19.94
N GLN A 57 9.13 2.35 21.01
CA GLN A 57 9.84 1.66 22.09
C GLN A 57 10.62 0.44 21.60
N GLN A 58 10.05 -0.38 20.71
CA GLN A 58 10.74 -1.55 20.13
C GLN A 58 11.92 -1.17 19.22
N LEU A 59 11.89 0.02 18.63
CA LEU A 59 12.92 0.52 17.72
C LEU A 59 13.98 1.38 18.43
N ASP A 60 13.91 1.53 19.76
CA ASP A 60 14.76 2.42 20.56
C ASP A 60 14.72 3.89 20.06
N ILE A 61 13.58 4.32 19.52
CA ILE A 61 13.35 5.70 19.09
C ILE A 61 12.61 6.41 20.24
N SER A 62 13.33 7.26 20.97
CA SER A 62 12.84 8.02 22.13
C SER A 62 12.11 9.31 21.74
#